data_AF-A0A1G0HX28-F1
#
_entry.id   AF-A0A1G0HX28-F1
#
_cell.length_a   1.000
_cell.length_b   1.000
_cell.length_c   1.000
_cell.angle_alpha   90.00
_cell.angle_beta   90.00
_cell.angle_gamma   90.00
#
_symmetry.space_group_name_H-M   'P 1'
#
loop_
_entity.id
_entity.type
_entity.pdbx_description
1 polymer ?
#
loop_
_entity_poly.entity_id
_entity_poly.type
_entity_poly.pdbx_seq_one_letter_code
_entity_poly.pdbx_strand_id
1 'polypeptide(L)'
;MMRAEMEKQPMLAEIEAAIRDSRWLIRTDNDGISYGGFCWPEIGKWIECPDWNNRPECGGGFHGQTAKAGGFWNGGSRLVFCEFDGEEIVLGDKSKVRRCRILQVGIPAIFSSACVGGSLDLRGLSSAEGLTLPQSVGGSLNLRGLSSAEGLTLPQSVGGVFLKRG
;
A
#
# COMPACT_ATOMS: atom_id res chain seq x y z
N MET A 1 -15.09 4.55 34.24
CA MET A 1 -15.56 5.59 33.29
C MET A 1 -15.21 5.09 31.90
N MET A 2 -16.19 4.51 31.22
CA MET A 2 -16.06 3.92 29.88
C MET A 2 -16.38 4.96 28.83
N ARG A 3 -15.80 4.79 27.64
CA ARG A 3 -15.80 5.66 26.45
C ARG A 3 -14.62 6.64 26.42
N ALA A 4 -13.41 6.09 26.34
CA ALA A 4 -12.50 6.63 25.35
C ALA A 4 -13.17 6.34 24.00
N GLU A 5 -13.52 7.39 23.27
CA GLU A 5 -13.85 7.28 21.86
C GLU A 5 -12.67 6.57 21.20
N MET A 6 -12.85 5.28 20.91
CA MET A 6 -12.04 4.58 19.93
C MET A 6 -12.25 5.39 18.66
N GLU A 7 -11.29 6.25 18.33
CA GLU A 7 -11.32 7.11 17.15
C GLU A 7 -11.82 6.25 15.99
N LYS A 8 -13.04 6.52 15.52
CA LYS A 8 -13.55 5.85 14.33
C LYS A 8 -12.49 6.09 13.27
N GLN A 9 -11.82 5.04 12.81
CA GLN A 9 -10.85 5.19 11.74
C GLN A 9 -11.56 5.94 10.60
N PRO A 10 -11.20 7.22 10.36
CA PRO A 10 -11.89 7.98 9.34
C PRO A 10 -11.60 7.24 8.04
N MET A 11 -12.65 6.93 7.28
CA MET A 11 -12.60 6.20 6.00
C MET A 11 -12.64 4.66 6.03
N LEU A 12 -13.06 4.01 7.13
CA LEU A 12 -13.22 2.55 7.15
C LEU A 12 -14.11 2.01 6.01
N ALA A 13 -15.23 2.67 5.73
CA ALA A 13 -16.16 2.25 4.67
C ALA A 13 -15.52 2.34 3.27
N GLU A 14 -14.72 3.38 3.02
CA GLU A 14 -13.97 3.57 1.79
C GLU A 14 -12.85 2.55 1.67
N ILE A 15 -12.17 2.22 2.77
CA ILE A 15 -11.16 1.16 2.80
C ILE A 15 -11.79 -0.19 2.46
N GLU A 16 -12.91 -0.52 3.08
CA GLU A 16 -13.69 -1.73 2.79
C GLU A 16 -14.11 -1.80 1.33
N ALA A 17 -14.61 -0.69 0.78
CA ALA A 17 -15.00 -0.60 -0.62
C ALA A 17 -13.80 -0.75 -1.56
N ALA A 18 -12.67 -0.10 -1.27
CA ALA A 18 -11.46 -0.19 -2.08
C ALA A 18 -10.93 -1.62 -2.12
N ILE A 19 -10.90 -2.32 -0.98
CA ILE A 19 -10.49 -3.73 -0.88
C ILE A 19 -11.46 -4.63 -1.66
N ARG A 20 -12.77 -4.52 -1.38
CA ARG A 20 -13.81 -5.33 -2.02
C ARG A 20 -13.80 -5.19 -3.54
N ASP A 21 -13.66 -3.96 -4.03
CA ASP A 21 -13.70 -3.66 -5.45
C ASP A 21 -12.33 -3.83 -6.13
N SER A 22 -11.29 -4.24 -5.39
CA SER A 22 -9.89 -4.28 -5.86
C SER A 22 -9.39 -2.97 -6.47
N ARG A 23 -9.89 -1.83 -5.96
CA ARG A 23 -9.52 -0.46 -6.36
C ARG A 23 -8.58 0.20 -5.35
N TRP A 24 -7.59 -0.57 -4.91
CA TRP A 24 -6.61 -0.12 -3.92
C TRP A 24 -5.19 -0.21 -4.45
N LEU A 25 -4.35 0.67 -3.93
CA LEU A 25 -2.92 0.71 -4.24
C LEU A 25 -2.16 1.02 -2.97
N ILE A 26 -1.13 0.24 -2.67
CA ILE A 26 -0.19 0.52 -1.59
C ILE A 26 1.14 1.00 -2.17
N ARG A 27 1.76 1.95 -1.49
CA ARG A 27 3.07 2.48 -1.85
C ARG A 27 3.74 3.08 -0.63
N THR A 28 5.02 3.39 -0.75
CA THR A 28 5.69 4.19 0.27
C THR A 28 5.88 5.64 -0.18
N ASP A 29 5.94 6.54 0.79
CA ASP A 29 6.39 7.92 0.64
C ASP A 29 7.37 8.27 1.77
N ASN A 30 7.85 9.51 1.78
CA ASN A 30 8.66 10.07 2.85
C ASN A 30 7.88 11.23 3.47
N ASP A 31 7.04 10.92 4.45
CA ASP A 31 6.21 11.87 5.18
C ASP A 31 5.37 12.77 4.27
N GLY A 32 4.69 12.16 3.31
CA GLY A 32 3.83 12.86 2.35
C GLY A 32 4.56 13.35 1.11
N ILE A 33 5.87 13.12 0.99
CA ILE A 33 6.67 13.48 -0.18
C ILE A 33 7.06 12.22 -0.95
N SER A 34 6.71 12.17 -2.23
CA SER A 34 7.08 11.11 -3.17
C SER A 34 8.23 11.52 -4.09
N TYR A 35 8.65 10.58 -4.95
CA TYR A 35 9.64 10.80 -6.01
C TYR A 35 9.38 12.09 -6.80
N GLY A 36 10.45 12.83 -7.12
CA GLY A 36 10.36 14.11 -7.83
C GLY A 36 9.88 15.28 -6.96
N GLY A 37 9.76 15.10 -5.63
CA GLY A 37 9.30 16.15 -4.72
C GLY A 37 7.78 16.34 -4.74
N PHE A 38 7.03 15.38 -5.29
CA PHE A 38 5.57 15.43 -5.29
C PHE A 38 5.02 15.37 -3.85
N CYS A 39 4.26 16.39 -3.46
CA CYS A 39 3.59 16.44 -2.16
C CYS A 39 2.17 15.89 -2.28
N TRP A 40 1.83 14.91 -1.44
CA TRP A 40 0.45 14.45 -1.30
C TRP A 40 -0.44 15.55 -0.71
N PRO A 41 -1.69 15.68 -1.16
CA PRO A 41 -2.67 16.48 -0.45
C PRO A 41 -3.04 15.83 0.89
N GLU A 42 -3.88 16.50 1.67
CA GLU A 42 -4.44 15.92 2.89
C GLU A 42 -5.07 14.54 2.62
N ILE A 43 -4.96 13.65 3.60
CA ILE A 43 -5.56 12.31 3.55
C ILE A 43 -7.05 12.44 3.21
N GLY A 44 -7.53 11.60 2.30
CA GLY A 44 -8.89 11.58 1.79
C GLY A 44 -9.12 12.48 0.56
N LYS A 45 -8.24 13.46 0.28
CA LYS A 45 -8.35 14.31 -0.91
C LYS A 45 -7.84 13.57 -2.15
N TRP A 46 -8.66 13.62 -3.20
CA TRP A 46 -8.30 13.09 -4.52
C TRP A 46 -7.25 13.95 -5.21
N ILE A 47 -6.34 13.29 -5.91
CA ILE A 47 -5.36 13.93 -6.78
C ILE A 47 -5.25 13.19 -8.10
N GLU A 48 -5.02 13.94 -9.17
CA GLU A 48 -4.77 13.43 -10.51
C GLU A 48 -3.31 13.64 -10.89
N CYS A 49 -2.73 12.65 -11.57
CA CYS A 49 -1.37 12.70 -12.08
C CYS A 49 -1.32 13.69 -13.26
N PRO A 50 -0.56 14.80 -13.16
CA PRO A 50 -0.56 15.85 -14.18
C PRO A 50 -0.04 15.39 -15.55
N ASP A 51 0.88 14.43 -15.56
CA ASP A 51 1.53 13.87 -16.74
C ASP A 51 0.97 12.50 -17.13
N TRP A 52 -0.26 12.18 -16.70
CA TRP A 52 -0.88 10.87 -16.95
C TRP A 52 -0.83 10.45 -18.42
N ASN A 53 -0.43 9.19 -18.63
CA ASN A 53 -0.63 8.49 -19.88
C ASN A 53 -0.92 7.01 -19.61
N ASN A 54 -1.73 6.40 -20.49
CA ASN A 54 -2.11 4.99 -20.38
C ASN A 54 -1.17 4.03 -21.14
N ARG A 55 -0.01 4.52 -21.63
CA ARG A 55 0.97 3.62 -22.26
C ARG A 55 1.49 2.63 -21.21
N PRO A 56 1.73 1.35 -21.56
CA PRO A 56 2.27 0.35 -20.63
C PRO A 56 3.78 0.55 -20.40
N GLU A 57 4.15 1.73 -19.94
CA GLU A 57 5.52 2.16 -19.64
C GLU A 57 5.60 2.86 -18.28
N CYS A 58 6.80 2.90 -17.70
CA CYS A 58 7.05 3.59 -16.44
C CYS A 58 6.96 5.11 -16.62
N GLY A 59 6.39 5.82 -15.65
CA GLY A 59 6.09 7.26 -15.73
C GLY A 59 4.64 7.54 -16.14
N GLY A 60 4.22 8.79 -15.98
CA GLY A 60 2.86 9.25 -16.27
C GLY A 60 1.78 8.48 -15.53
N GLY A 61 1.93 8.34 -14.21
CA GLY A 61 0.93 7.77 -13.33
C GLY A 61 1.41 7.61 -11.89
N PHE A 62 0.47 7.45 -10.96
CA PHE A 62 0.80 7.09 -9.58
C PHE A 62 1.12 5.61 -9.50
N HIS A 63 2.39 5.30 -9.25
CA HIS A 63 2.85 3.92 -9.12
C HIS A 63 2.62 3.32 -7.74
N GLY A 64 2.42 2.02 -7.68
CA GLY A 64 2.31 1.25 -6.44
C GLY A 64 1.99 -0.21 -6.68
N GLN A 65 1.90 -0.96 -5.59
CA GLN A 65 1.53 -2.36 -5.57
C GLN A 65 0.00 -2.46 -5.42
N THR A 66 -0.64 -3.36 -6.15
CA THR A 66 -2.09 -3.60 -6.18
C THR A 66 -2.37 -5.10 -6.06
N ALA A 67 -3.64 -5.51 -6.17
CA ALA A 67 -4.00 -6.92 -6.25
C ALA A 67 -3.37 -7.64 -7.47
N LYS A 68 -3.11 -6.92 -8.57
CA LYS A 68 -2.63 -7.47 -9.85
C LYS A 68 -1.12 -7.35 -10.05
N ALA A 69 -0.47 -6.41 -9.36
CA ALA A 69 0.96 -6.12 -9.53
C ALA A 69 1.61 -5.88 -8.17
N GLY A 70 2.70 -6.58 -7.87
CA GLY A 70 3.33 -6.48 -6.56
C GLY A 70 4.83 -6.74 -6.61
N GLY A 71 5.56 -6.16 -5.65
CA GLY A 71 7.01 -6.22 -5.52
C GLY A 71 7.69 -4.86 -5.69
N PHE A 72 6.96 -3.84 -6.14
CA PHE A 72 7.51 -2.50 -6.32
C PHE A 72 7.71 -1.74 -5.02
N TRP A 73 8.91 -1.19 -4.87
CA TRP A 73 9.27 -0.25 -3.81
C TRP A 73 9.93 0.99 -4.41
N ASN A 74 9.51 2.17 -3.97
CA ASN A 74 9.94 3.46 -4.50
C ASN A 74 10.90 4.23 -3.56
N GLY A 75 11.55 3.54 -2.62
CA GLY A 75 12.54 4.17 -1.74
C GLY A 75 11.96 4.84 -0.47
N GLY A 76 10.64 4.88 -0.31
CA GLY A 76 10.00 5.52 0.84
C GLY A 76 9.99 4.66 2.10
N SER A 77 9.88 5.31 3.25
CA SER A 77 9.83 4.70 4.60
C SER A 77 8.45 4.71 5.25
N ARG A 78 7.51 5.53 4.75
CA ARG A 78 6.13 5.63 5.24
C ARG A 78 5.19 4.91 4.31
N LEU A 79 4.50 3.88 4.80
CA LEU A 79 3.52 3.14 4.02
C LEU A 79 2.20 3.90 3.95
N VAL A 80 1.57 3.95 2.78
CA VAL A 80 0.24 4.53 2.60
C VAL A 80 -0.66 3.57 1.82
N PHE A 81 -1.90 3.46 2.28
CA PHE A 81 -2.97 2.74 1.61
C PHE A 81 -3.84 3.74 0.87
N CYS A 82 -3.94 3.58 -0.45
CA CYS A 82 -4.67 4.47 -1.33
C CYS A 82 -5.85 3.77 -1.97
N GLU A 83 -6.92 4.53 -2.20
CA GLU A 83 -7.93 4.19 -3.19
C GLU A 83 -7.54 4.81 -4.53
N PHE A 84 -7.80 4.11 -5.62
CA PHE A 84 -7.71 4.68 -6.96
C PHE A 84 -9.04 4.65 -7.70
N ASP A 85 -9.13 5.52 -8.71
CA ASP A 85 -10.26 5.66 -9.59
C ASP A 85 -9.79 5.68 -11.05
N GLY A 86 -10.55 5.02 -11.93
CA GLY A 86 -10.21 4.83 -13.33
C GLY A 86 -9.35 3.60 -13.65
N GLU A 87 -8.66 3.67 -14.79
CA GLU A 87 -7.90 2.57 -15.38
C GLU A 87 -6.61 2.26 -14.59
N GLU A 88 -6.35 0.96 -14.40
CA GLU A 88 -5.11 0.42 -13.87
C GLU A 88 -4.24 -0.13 -14.99
N ILE A 89 -3.03 0.41 -15.15
CA ILE A 89 -2.04 -0.11 -16.10
C ILE A 89 -1.01 -0.94 -15.34
N VAL A 90 -1.01 -2.26 -15.56
CA VAL A 90 -0.09 -3.22 -14.92
C VAL A 90 1.25 -3.21 -15.68
N LEU A 91 2.35 -3.01 -14.95
CA LEU A 91 3.72 -2.89 -15.46
C LEU A 91 4.64 -3.95 -14.82
N GLY A 92 4.13 -5.17 -14.61
CA GLY A 92 4.88 -6.25 -13.96
C GLY A 92 4.81 -6.18 -12.43
N ASP A 93 5.84 -5.61 -11.80
CA ASP A 93 5.96 -5.53 -10.34
C ASP A 93 5.19 -4.36 -9.69
N LYS A 94 4.64 -3.47 -10.52
CA LYS A 94 3.81 -2.32 -10.15
C LYS A 94 2.65 -2.12 -11.09
N SER A 95 1.65 -1.41 -10.62
CA SER A 95 0.65 -0.76 -11.47
C SER A 95 0.85 0.75 -11.44
N LYS A 96 0.28 1.44 -12.44
CA LYS A 96 0.07 2.89 -12.41
C LYS A 96 -1.39 3.23 -12.63
N VAL A 97 -1.82 4.32 -11.99
CA VAL A 97 -3.20 4.83 -12.04
C VAL A 97 -3.21 6.34 -12.23
N ARG A 98 -4.27 6.85 -12.87
CA ARG A 98 -4.43 8.29 -13.15
C ARG A 98 -4.71 9.09 -11.89
N ARG A 99 -5.58 8.56 -11.03
CA ARG A 99 -6.20 9.30 -9.94
C ARG A 99 -6.24 8.44 -8.69
N CYS A 100 -5.77 8.97 -7.57
CA CYS A 100 -5.82 8.28 -6.29
C CYS A 100 -5.94 9.25 -5.11
N ARG A 101 -6.20 8.70 -3.93
CA ARG A 101 -6.16 9.40 -2.65
C ARG A 101 -5.62 8.47 -1.58
N ILE A 102 -4.92 9.02 -0.60
CA ILE A 102 -4.55 8.26 0.61
C ILE A 102 -5.81 8.11 1.46
N LEU A 103 -6.15 6.89 1.86
CA LEU A 103 -7.18 6.64 2.85
C LEU A 103 -6.59 6.49 4.25
N GLN A 104 -5.39 5.91 4.34
CA GLN A 104 -4.75 5.64 5.62
C GLN A 104 -3.21 5.57 5.50
N VAL A 105 -2.52 5.94 6.58
CA VAL A 105 -1.09 5.65 6.78
C VAL A 105 -0.95 4.27 7.43
N GLY A 106 -0.04 3.46 6.91
CA GLY A 106 0.02 2.02 7.22
C GLY A 106 -0.96 1.22 6.38
N ILE A 107 -1.09 -0.06 6.72
CA ILE A 107 -2.08 -0.94 6.10
C ILE A 107 -3.28 -1.10 7.04
N PRO A 108 -4.51 -0.94 6.57
CA PRO A 108 -5.70 -1.12 7.39
C PRO A 108 -5.82 -2.56 7.91
N ALA A 109 -6.32 -2.73 9.13
CA ALA A 109 -6.46 -4.05 9.75
C ALA A 109 -7.30 -5.01 8.90
N ILE A 110 -8.37 -4.51 8.27
CA ILE A 110 -9.23 -5.30 7.37
C ILE A 110 -8.52 -5.77 6.10
N PHE A 111 -7.35 -5.21 5.78
CA PHE A 111 -6.51 -5.75 4.71
C PHE A 111 -6.02 -7.17 5.02
N SER A 112 -6.07 -7.63 6.28
CA SER A 112 -5.73 -9.00 6.67
C SER A 112 -6.62 -10.06 6.05
N SER A 113 -7.77 -9.70 5.45
CA SER A 113 -8.59 -10.61 4.64
C SER A 113 -8.38 -10.45 3.14
N ALA A 114 -7.50 -9.55 2.71
CA ALA A 114 -7.17 -9.36 1.30
C ALA A 114 -6.08 -10.35 0.85
N CYS A 115 -6.05 -10.63 -0.45
CA CYS A 115 -5.00 -11.41 -1.10
C CYS A 115 -4.20 -10.52 -2.05
N VAL A 116 -2.87 -10.61 -1.99
CA VAL A 116 -1.98 -9.94 -2.95
C VAL A 116 -1.46 -11.01 -3.90
N GLY A 117 -1.75 -10.91 -5.20
CA GLY A 117 -1.31 -11.91 -6.18
C GLY A 117 0.20 -11.89 -6.44
N GLY A 118 0.83 -10.73 -6.29
CA GLY A 118 2.27 -10.52 -6.49
C GLY A 118 3.11 -10.64 -5.22
N SER A 119 4.36 -10.17 -5.31
CA SER A 119 5.20 -9.98 -4.12
C SER A 119 4.75 -8.75 -3.33
N LEU A 120 5.05 -8.70 -2.04
CA LEU A 120 4.81 -7.55 -1.18
C LEU A 120 6.16 -7.05 -0.66
N ASP A 121 6.63 -5.91 -1.19
CA ASP A 121 7.89 -5.31 -0.78
C ASP A 121 7.67 -4.12 0.16
N LEU A 122 8.03 -4.31 1.43
CA LEU A 122 7.93 -3.32 2.51
C LEU A 122 9.29 -3.12 3.18
N ARG A 123 10.39 -3.35 2.44
CA ARG A 123 11.75 -3.24 2.97
C ARG A 123 12.14 -1.86 3.51
N GLY A 124 11.36 -0.82 3.17
CA GLY A 124 11.59 0.55 3.63
C GLY A 124 11.10 0.85 5.05
N LEU A 125 10.28 -0.04 5.65
CA LEU A 125 9.74 0.18 6.98
C LEU A 125 10.78 -0.18 8.04
N SER A 126 10.95 0.69 9.05
CA SER A 126 11.82 0.44 10.19
C SER A 126 11.10 -0.15 11.40
N SER A 127 9.76 0.01 11.47
CA SER A 127 8.88 -0.47 12.53
C SER A 127 7.69 -1.24 11.96
N ALA A 128 7.25 -2.28 12.69
CA ALA A 128 6.05 -3.05 12.39
C ALA A 128 4.79 -2.50 13.10
N GLU A 129 4.93 -1.44 13.90
CA GLU A 129 3.82 -0.85 14.63
C GLU A 129 2.71 -0.39 13.66
N GLY A 130 1.47 -0.82 13.93
CA GLY A 130 0.32 -0.52 13.07
C GLY A 130 0.35 -1.22 11.70
N LEU A 131 1.31 -2.12 11.44
CA LEU A 131 1.37 -2.89 10.21
C LEU A 131 0.52 -4.16 10.33
N THR A 132 -0.53 -4.24 9.53
CA THR A 132 -1.29 -5.49 9.32
C THR A 132 -0.99 -6.01 7.92
N LEU A 133 -0.60 -7.28 7.80
CA LEU A 133 -0.28 -7.90 6.51
C LEU A 133 -1.52 -8.57 5.91
N PRO A 134 -1.59 -8.73 4.56
CA PRO A 134 -2.68 -9.43 3.91
C PRO A 134 -2.80 -10.90 4.36
N GLN A 135 -3.96 -11.51 4.11
CA GLN A 135 -4.20 -12.92 4.40
C GLN A 135 -3.18 -13.82 3.71
N SER A 136 -2.91 -13.51 2.43
CA SER A 136 -1.95 -14.24 1.61
C SER A 136 -1.18 -13.31 0.68
N VAL A 137 0.06 -13.71 0.40
CA VAL A 137 0.92 -13.10 -0.62
C VAL A 137 1.29 -14.20 -1.60
N GLY A 138 0.91 -14.06 -2.88
CA GLY A 138 1.21 -15.04 -3.93
C GLY A 138 2.70 -15.10 -4.26
N GLY A 139 3.41 -13.99 -4.14
CA GLY A 139 4.85 -13.89 -4.32
C GLY A 139 5.65 -13.89 -3.02
N SER A 140 6.78 -13.19 -3.02
CA SER A 140 7.65 -13.02 -1.86
C SER A 140 7.17 -11.89 -0.95
N LEU A 141 7.42 -12.00 0.36
CA LEU A 141 7.16 -10.93 1.33
C LEU A 141 8.50 -10.41 1.86
N ASN A 142 8.78 -9.13 1.69
CA ASN A 142 10.04 -8.52 2.12
C ASN A 142 9.85 -7.47 3.23
N LEU A 143 10.37 -7.78 4.41
CA LEU A 143 10.33 -6.97 5.63
C LEU A 143 11.74 -6.70 6.18
N ARG A 144 12.79 -6.79 5.35
CA ARG A 144 14.20 -6.69 5.81
C ARG A 144 14.56 -5.37 6.50
N GLY A 145 13.80 -4.30 6.29
CA GLY A 145 14.03 -3.01 6.94
C GLY A 145 13.62 -2.95 8.41
N LEU A 146 12.75 -3.87 8.86
CA LEU A 146 12.22 -3.84 10.20
C LEU A 146 13.34 -4.05 11.23
N SER A 147 13.39 -3.16 12.23
CA SER A 147 14.28 -3.33 13.38
C SER A 147 13.71 -4.33 14.39
N SER A 148 12.38 -4.46 14.43
CA SER A 148 11.66 -5.47 15.19
C SER A 148 10.40 -5.86 14.41
N ALA A 149 10.01 -7.14 14.50
CA ALA A 149 8.74 -7.66 14.00
C ALA A 149 7.77 -7.98 15.15
N GLU A 150 8.03 -7.45 16.34
CA GLU A 150 7.15 -7.62 17.50
C GLU A 150 5.75 -7.06 17.21
N GLY A 151 4.72 -7.82 17.60
CA GLY A 151 3.32 -7.48 17.33
C GLY A 151 2.87 -7.70 15.88
N LEU A 152 3.77 -8.08 14.96
CA LEU A 152 3.40 -8.32 13.57
C LEU A 152 2.72 -9.69 13.40
N THR A 153 1.51 -9.67 12.88
CA THR A 153 0.83 -10.89 12.41
C THR A 153 1.26 -11.18 10.97
N LEU A 154 1.88 -12.34 10.74
CA LEU A 154 2.29 -12.78 9.40
C LEU A 154 1.09 -13.30 8.59
N PRO A 155 1.14 -13.23 7.24
CA PRO A 155 0.14 -13.86 6.38
C PRO A 155 0.00 -15.36 6.67
N GLN A 156 -1.17 -15.91 6.41
CA GLN A 156 -1.40 -17.36 6.48
C GLN A 156 -0.56 -18.11 5.44
N SER A 157 -0.31 -17.50 4.29
CA SER A 157 0.54 -18.07 3.25
C SER A 157 1.36 -17.01 2.52
N VAL A 158 2.59 -17.39 2.19
CA VAL A 158 3.49 -16.68 1.28
C VAL A 158 3.92 -17.70 0.24
N GLY A 159 3.58 -17.48 -1.03
CA GLY A 159 3.89 -18.42 -2.11
C GLY A 159 5.36 -18.42 -2.51
N GLY A 160 6.06 -17.30 -2.29
CA GLY A 160 7.49 -17.13 -2.53
C GLY A 160 8.32 -17.15 -1.26
N VAL A 161 9.38 -16.32 -1.25
CA VAL A 161 10.32 -16.25 -0.13
C VAL A 161 9.84 -15.23 0.90
N PHE A 162 9.92 -15.58 2.18
CA PHE A 162 9.77 -14.63 3.28
C PHE A 162 11.14 -14.07 3.69
N LEU A 163 11.37 -12.79 3.43
CA LEU A 163 12.61 -12.08 3.75
C LEU A 163 12.41 -11.20 4.98
N LYS A 164 13.06 -11.57 6.09
CA LYS A 164 13.15 -10.78 7.32
C LYS A 164 14.60 -10.47 7.67
N ARG A 165 14.81 -9.49 8.54
CA ARG A 165 16.14 -9.24 9.14
C ARG A 165 16.55 -10.49 9.94
N GLY A 166 17.81 -10.90 9.80
CA GLY A 166 18.41 -12.03 10.50
C GLY A 166 18.68 -11.74 11.97
#